data_AF-A0A2S8FDZ9-F1
#
_entry.id   AF-A0A2S8FDZ9-F1
#
_cell.length_a   1.000
_cell.length_b   1.000
_cell.length_c   1.000
_cell.angle_alpha   90.00
_cell.angle_beta   90.00
_cell.angle_gamma   90.00
#
_symmetry.space_group_name_H-M   'P 1'
#
loop_
_entity.id
_entity.type
_entity.pdbx_description
1 polymer ?
#
loop_
_entity_poly.entity_id
_entity_poly.type
_entity_poly.pdbx_seq_one_letter_code
_entity_poly.pdbx_strand_id
1 'polypeptide(L)'
;MELLLSVTLLVSMVTAVSVLLRVNYDTWLDYRSDNLQNEAAAGVLRHLVRELRQCEEVTAISAGTDNSGSLTARMPSGDSVVWDHSGTNVMYGITTADQLLGNNITGMTFVGYERDGVTVTTVPEDVQCVQVTITYTLSSRSVSARSLTTKVWIRAFI
;
A
#
# COMPACT_ATOMS: atom_id res chain seq x y z
N MET A 1 -17.29 -34.08 49.81
CA MET A 1 -17.07 -34.20 48.36
C MET A 1 -17.47 -32.95 47.58
N GLU A 2 -18.52 -32.22 47.99
CA GLU A 2 -18.95 -30.98 47.29
C GLU A 2 -17.87 -29.91 47.18
N LEU A 3 -17.09 -29.67 48.24
CA LEU A 3 -16.03 -28.65 48.25
C LEU A 3 -14.93 -28.94 47.21
N LEU A 4 -14.58 -30.21 47.00
CA LEU A 4 -13.60 -30.60 45.98
C LEU A 4 -14.17 -30.42 44.57
N LEU A 5 -15.47 -30.70 44.37
CA LEU A 5 -16.16 -30.46 43.10
C LEU A 5 -16.29 -28.97 42.79
N SER A 6 -16.58 -28.13 43.77
CA SER A 6 -16.64 -26.67 43.58
C SER A 6 -15.28 -26.09 43.22
N VAL A 7 -14.20 -26.56 43.86
CA VAL A 7 -12.84 -26.10 43.56
C VAL A 7 -12.40 -26.53 42.17
N THR A 8 -12.68 -27.77 41.74
CA THR A 8 -12.32 -28.21 40.38
C THR A 8 -13.11 -27.46 39.31
N LEU A 9 -14.39 -27.16 39.55
CA LEU A 9 -15.19 -26.32 38.65
C LEU A 9 -14.64 -24.90 38.54
N LEU A 10 -14.31 -24.26 39.66
CA LEU A 10 -13.71 -22.93 39.67
C LEU A 10 -12.36 -22.91 38.94
N VAL A 11 -11.50 -23.89 39.18
CA VAL A 11 -10.20 -23.99 38.48
C VAL A 11 -10.40 -24.19 36.98
N SER A 12 -11.34 -25.04 36.56
CA SER A 12 -11.64 -25.26 35.14
C SER A 12 -12.22 -24.01 34.45
N MET A 13 -13.01 -23.22 35.17
CA MET A 13 -13.54 -21.96 34.66
C MET A 13 -12.43 -20.91 34.52
N VAL A 14 -11.54 -20.79 35.51
CA VAL A 14 -10.41 -19.85 35.47
C VAL A 14 -9.43 -20.20 34.35
N THR A 15 -9.14 -21.49 34.12
CA THR A 15 -8.28 -21.91 33.00
C THR A 15 -8.94 -21.67 31.64
N ALA A 16 -10.24 -21.92 31.52
CA ALA A 16 -10.97 -21.62 30.28
C ALA A 16 -10.98 -20.11 29.97
N VAL A 17 -11.21 -19.26 30.97
CA VAL A 17 -11.19 -17.80 30.82
C VAL A 17 -9.79 -17.29 30.47
N SER A 18 -8.73 -17.81 31.10
CA SER A 18 -7.37 -17.34 30.82
C SER A 18 -6.92 -17.70 29.40
N VAL A 19 -7.27 -18.89 28.91
CA VAL A 19 -7.03 -19.29 27.51
C VAL A 19 -7.81 -18.38 26.55
N LEU A 20 -9.08 -18.11 26.83
CA LEU A 20 -9.91 -17.23 26.00
C LEU A 20 -9.37 -15.80 25.96
N LEU A 21 -8.92 -15.25 27.09
CA LEU A 21 -8.32 -13.91 27.13
C LEU A 21 -7.03 -13.84 26.32
N ARG A 22 -6.18 -14.86 26.40
CA ARG A 22 -4.95 -14.94 25.60
C ARG A 22 -5.24 -14.99 24.10
N VAL A 23 -6.16 -15.85 23.67
CA VAL A 23 -6.53 -15.98 22.26
C VAL A 23 -7.13 -14.67 21.72
N ASN A 24 -7.99 -14.00 22.50
CA ASN A 24 -8.54 -12.70 22.09
C ASN A 24 -7.46 -11.62 21.98
N TYR A 25 -6.50 -11.61 22.89
CA TYR A 25 -5.39 -10.66 22.85
C TYR A 25 -4.49 -10.88 21.63
N ASP A 26 -4.10 -12.14 21.36
CA ASP A 26 -3.28 -12.50 20.19
C ASP A 26 -4.01 -12.14 18.89
N THR A 27 -5.31 -12.46 18.81
CA THR A 27 -6.15 -12.10 17.66
C THR A 27 -6.21 -10.57 17.45
N TRP A 28 -6.35 -9.81 18.54
CA TRP A 28 -6.36 -8.35 18.45
C TRP A 28 -5.03 -7.76 17.97
N LEU A 29 -3.91 -8.31 18.41
CA LEU A 29 -2.59 -7.90 17.93
C LEU A 29 -2.43 -8.17 16.43
N ASP A 30 -2.89 -9.31 15.94
CA ASP A 30 -2.88 -9.63 14.51
C ASP A 30 -3.71 -8.63 13.70
N TYR A 31 -4.94 -8.35 14.13
CA TYR A 31 -5.79 -7.34 13.48
C TYR A 31 -5.16 -5.95 13.48
N ARG A 32 -4.51 -5.56 14.58
CA ARG A 32 -3.83 -4.27 14.67
C ARG A 32 -2.66 -4.20 13.69
N SER A 33 -1.84 -5.24 13.61
CA SER A 33 -0.74 -5.33 12.65
C SER A 33 -1.24 -5.24 11.21
N ASP A 34 -2.28 -6.00 10.89
CA ASP A 34 -2.90 -5.99 9.56
C ASP A 34 -3.43 -4.59 9.18
N ASN A 35 -4.06 -3.90 10.13
CA ASN A 35 -4.60 -2.58 9.90
C ASN A 35 -3.50 -1.54 9.62
N LEU A 36 -2.39 -1.60 10.35
CA LEU A 36 -1.25 -0.69 10.12
C LEU A 36 -0.66 -0.86 8.71
N GLN A 37 -0.52 -2.11 8.23
CA GLN A 37 -0.03 -2.37 6.88
C GLN A 37 -0.99 -1.87 5.79
N ASN A 38 -2.30 -2.06 6.00
CA ASN A 38 -3.31 -1.55 5.08
C ASN A 38 -3.35 -0.01 5.08
N GLU A 39 -3.28 0.63 6.25
CA GLU A 39 -3.23 2.09 6.35
C GLU A 39 -1.98 2.67 5.68
N ALA A 40 -0.82 2.03 5.83
CA ALA A 40 0.40 2.42 5.15
C ALA A 40 0.24 2.35 3.62
N ALA A 41 -0.24 1.22 3.09
CA ALA A 41 -0.48 1.04 1.66
C ALA A 41 -1.50 2.07 1.12
N ALA A 42 -2.61 2.27 1.82
CA ALA A 42 -3.63 3.24 1.44
C ALA A 42 -3.13 4.70 1.57
N GLY A 43 -2.22 4.98 2.53
CA GLY A 43 -1.57 6.27 2.70
C GLY A 43 -0.70 6.63 1.49
N VAL A 44 0.15 5.69 1.05
CA VAL A 44 0.98 5.86 -0.16
C VAL A 44 0.10 6.11 -1.39
N LEU A 45 -0.98 5.33 -1.56
CA LEU A 45 -1.88 5.49 -2.70
C LEU A 45 -2.59 6.86 -2.68
N ARG A 46 -3.07 7.32 -1.52
CA ARG A 46 -3.68 8.66 -1.40
C ARG A 46 -2.69 9.77 -1.70
N HIS A 47 -1.45 9.64 -1.24
CA HIS A 47 -0.39 10.58 -1.54
C HIS A 47 -0.10 10.65 -3.04
N LEU A 48 0.12 9.50 -3.68
CA LEU A 48 0.32 9.39 -5.13
C LEU A 48 -0.81 10.06 -5.92
N VAL A 49 -2.07 9.75 -5.58
CA VAL A 49 -3.24 10.34 -6.25
C VAL A 49 -3.26 11.87 -6.09
N ARG A 50 -2.95 12.38 -4.90
CA ARG A 50 -2.98 13.82 -4.61
C ARG A 50 -1.91 14.57 -5.40
N GLU A 51 -0.70 14.04 -5.45
CA GLU A 51 0.43 14.68 -6.13
C GLU A 51 0.34 14.54 -7.65
N LEU A 52 -0.04 13.36 -8.17
CA LEU A 52 -0.20 13.16 -9.62
C LEU A 52 -1.30 14.04 -10.23
N ARG A 53 -2.37 14.34 -9.48
CA ARG A 53 -3.40 15.28 -9.93
C ARG A 53 -2.91 16.72 -10.06
N GLN A 54 -1.82 17.06 -9.39
CA GLN A 54 -1.21 18.38 -9.47
C GLN A 54 -0.16 18.46 -10.57
N CYS A 55 0.29 17.32 -11.11
CA CYS A 55 1.29 17.26 -12.18
C CYS A 55 0.69 17.59 -13.55
N GLU A 56 1.55 18.09 -14.45
CA GLU A 56 1.20 18.44 -15.84
C GLU A 56 1.48 17.28 -16.79
N GLU A 57 2.61 16.59 -16.64
CA GLU A 57 3.02 15.50 -17.52
C GLU A 57 3.82 14.43 -16.78
N VAL A 58 3.83 13.22 -17.33
CA VAL A 58 4.75 12.15 -16.92
C VAL A 58 6.03 12.30 -17.72
N THR A 59 7.18 12.28 -17.06
CA THR A 59 8.50 12.36 -17.73
C THR A 59 9.18 11.01 -17.80
N ALA A 60 8.90 10.11 -16.84
CA ALA A 60 9.39 8.74 -16.85
C ALA A 60 8.42 7.82 -16.10
N ILE A 61 8.26 6.60 -16.59
CA ILE A 61 7.45 5.56 -15.96
C ILE A 61 8.14 4.21 -16.16
N SER A 62 8.19 3.38 -15.12
CA SER A 62 8.70 2.01 -15.21
C SER A 62 7.77 1.14 -16.07
N ALA A 63 8.28 -0.02 -16.49
CA ALA A 63 7.43 -1.01 -17.17
C ALA A 63 6.29 -1.48 -16.23
N GLY A 64 5.09 -1.73 -16.78
CA GLY A 64 3.93 -2.16 -15.99
C GLY A 64 4.07 -3.55 -15.34
N THR A 65 5.07 -4.33 -15.77
CA THR A 65 5.43 -5.63 -15.18
C THR A 65 6.50 -5.52 -14.09
N ASP A 66 7.06 -4.33 -13.87
CA ASP A 66 8.09 -4.11 -12.86
C ASP A 66 7.45 -3.93 -11.48
N ASN A 67 7.69 -4.90 -10.60
CA ASN A 67 7.18 -4.89 -9.23
C ASN A 67 7.91 -3.89 -8.32
N SER A 68 9.08 -3.39 -8.74
CA SER A 68 9.83 -2.28 -8.12
C SER A 68 9.65 -1.00 -8.94
N GLY A 69 8.39 -0.64 -9.18
CA GLY A 69 8.05 0.42 -10.11
C GLY A 69 8.52 1.81 -9.66
N SER A 70 8.80 2.65 -10.64
CA SER A 70 9.16 4.05 -10.45
C SER A 70 8.35 4.94 -11.38
N LEU A 71 8.11 6.17 -10.94
CA LEU A 71 7.35 7.16 -11.69
C LEU A 71 7.96 8.53 -11.45
N THR A 72 8.16 9.29 -12.51
CA THR A 72 8.54 10.70 -12.44
C THR A 72 7.54 11.53 -13.21
N ALA A 73 7.05 12.59 -12.59
CA ALA A 73 6.12 13.53 -13.20
C ALA A 73 6.58 14.97 -12.96
N ARG A 74 6.23 15.89 -13.86
CA ARG A 74 6.56 17.30 -13.75
C ARG A 74 5.39 18.08 -13.15
N MET A 75 5.68 18.89 -12.13
CA MET A 75 4.74 19.84 -11.54
C MET A 75 4.72 21.15 -12.35
N PRO A 76 3.65 21.96 -12.24
CA PRO A 76 3.56 23.28 -12.87
C PRO A 76 4.68 24.26 -12.46
N SER A 77 5.34 24.03 -11.33
CA SER A 77 6.51 24.81 -10.90
C SER A 77 7.76 24.55 -11.76
N GLY A 78 7.76 23.47 -12.56
CA GLY A 78 8.92 22.96 -13.29
C GLY A 78 9.68 21.86 -12.53
N ASP A 79 9.38 21.64 -11.26
CA ASP A 79 10.01 20.59 -10.46
C ASP A 79 9.52 19.20 -10.88
N SER A 80 10.42 18.21 -10.86
CA SER A 80 10.05 16.81 -11.06
C SER A 80 9.83 16.13 -9.72
N VAL A 81 8.68 15.49 -9.53
CA VAL A 81 8.41 14.61 -8.40
C VAL A 81 8.69 13.17 -8.79
N VAL A 82 9.37 12.45 -7.91
CA VAL A 82 9.82 11.07 -8.15
C VAL A 82 9.24 10.16 -7.07
N TRP A 83 8.71 9.02 -7.51
CA TRP A 83 8.38 7.89 -6.67
C TRP A 83 9.21 6.69 -7.09
N ASP A 84 9.74 5.97 -6.11
CA ASP A 84 10.53 4.77 -6.33
C ASP A 84 10.17 3.71 -5.29
N HIS A 85 10.01 2.46 -5.72
CA HIS A 85 9.84 1.34 -4.83
C HIS A 85 11.12 0.51 -4.82
N SER A 86 11.74 0.43 -3.64
CA SER A 86 12.99 -0.31 -3.44
C SER A 86 12.85 -1.28 -2.28
N GLY A 87 12.85 -2.57 -2.60
CA GLY A 87 12.67 -3.65 -1.63
C GLY A 87 11.28 -3.64 -1.01
N THR A 88 11.16 -3.11 0.21
CA THR A 88 9.87 -3.00 0.93
C THR A 88 9.43 -1.57 1.20
N ASN A 89 10.21 -0.59 0.74
CA ASN A 89 9.99 0.82 0.99
C ASN A 89 9.55 1.52 -0.29
N VAL A 90 8.59 2.41 -0.15
CA VAL A 90 8.24 3.39 -1.17
C VAL A 90 8.84 4.71 -0.75
N MET A 91 9.69 5.25 -1.61
CA MET A 91 10.35 6.54 -1.45
C MET A 91 9.66 7.59 -2.33
N TYR A 92 9.73 8.83 -1.90
CA TYR A 92 9.23 10.01 -2.59
C TYR A 92 10.23 11.15 -2.45
N GLY A 93 10.26 12.04 -3.43
CA GLY A 93 10.94 13.33 -3.28
C GLY A 93 10.87 14.17 -4.54
N ILE A 94 11.55 15.32 -4.49
CA ILE A 94 11.69 16.25 -5.62
C ILE A 94 13.07 16.01 -6.24
N THR A 95 13.10 15.78 -7.55
CA THR A 95 14.28 15.39 -8.35
C THR A 95 14.85 14.00 -8.03
N THR A 96 14.80 13.57 -6.77
CA THR A 96 15.24 12.26 -6.29
C THR A 96 14.28 11.74 -5.23
N ALA A 97 14.04 10.43 -5.19
CA ALA A 97 13.20 9.78 -4.18
C ALA A 97 14.02 9.44 -2.93
N ASP A 98 14.12 10.37 -1.99
CA ASP A 98 14.96 10.28 -0.79
C ASP A 98 14.18 10.24 0.54
N GLN A 99 12.87 10.48 0.51
CA GLN A 99 12.00 10.48 1.70
C GLN A 99 11.15 9.22 1.75
N LEU A 100 11.15 8.54 2.90
CA LEU A 100 10.29 7.39 3.13
C LEU A 100 8.82 7.81 3.18
N LEU A 101 8.03 7.33 2.22
CA LEU A 101 6.59 7.57 2.16
C LEU A 101 5.79 6.43 2.79
N GLY A 102 6.26 5.19 2.63
CA GLY A 102 5.65 4.01 3.23
C GLY A 102 6.60 2.83 3.26
N ASN A 103 6.37 1.90 4.18
CA ASN A 103 7.15 0.68 4.34
C ASN A 103 6.24 -0.56 4.32
N ASN A 104 6.85 -1.75 4.31
CA ASN A 104 6.16 -3.04 4.25
C ASN A 104 5.26 -3.19 3.00
N ILE A 105 5.63 -2.53 1.92
CA ILE A 105 4.99 -2.65 0.61
C ILE A 105 5.82 -3.63 -0.20
N THR A 106 5.25 -4.76 -0.59
CA THR A 106 5.96 -5.82 -1.31
C THR A 106 5.99 -5.61 -2.82
N GLY A 107 5.21 -4.66 -3.33
CA GLY A 107 5.25 -4.29 -4.74
C GLY A 107 4.54 -2.96 -5.00
N MET A 108 5.05 -2.23 -5.97
CA MET A 108 4.40 -1.03 -6.51
C MET A 108 4.56 -1.08 -8.03
N THR A 109 3.45 -1.12 -8.76
CA THR A 109 3.47 -1.13 -10.23
C THR A 109 2.73 0.08 -10.78
N PHE A 110 3.24 0.61 -11.89
CA PHE A 110 2.64 1.72 -12.61
C PHE A 110 2.31 1.28 -14.04
N VAL A 111 1.09 1.60 -14.49
CA VAL A 111 0.70 1.38 -15.89
C VAL A 111 0.20 2.70 -16.45
N GLY A 112 0.92 3.21 -17.46
CA GLY A 112 0.51 4.39 -18.21
C GLY A 112 -0.57 4.02 -19.24
N TYR A 113 -1.56 4.90 -19.37
CA TYR A 113 -2.62 4.81 -20.36
C TYR A 113 -2.72 6.13 -21.13
N GLU A 114 -3.09 6.01 -22.39
CA GLU A 114 -3.43 7.15 -23.26
C GLU A 114 -4.71 7.86 -22.80
N ARG A 115 -5.14 8.87 -23.57
CA ARG A 115 -6.34 9.68 -23.29
C ARG A 115 -7.63 8.86 -23.17
N ASP A 116 -7.69 7.68 -23.78
CA ASP A 116 -8.85 6.79 -23.68
C ASP A 116 -8.95 6.05 -22.34
N GLY A 117 -7.87 6.03 -21.54
CA GLY A 117 -7.79 5.35 -20.25
C GLY A 117 -7.76 3.81 -20.33
N VAL A 118 -7.58 3.26 -21.54
CA VAL A 118 -7.63 1.81 -21.83
C VAL A 118 -6.41 1.35 -22.62
N THR A 119 -5.94 2.13 -23.58
CA THR A 119 -4.74 1.83 -24.36
C THR A 119 -3.51 2.07 -23.51
N VAL A 120 -2.74 1.01 -23.25
CA VAL A 120 -1.52 1.07 -22.44
C VAL A 120 -0.40 1.67 -23.28
N THR A 121 0.34 2.61 -22.71
CA THR A 121 1.54 3.19 -23.32
C THR A 121 2.68 3.26 -22.31
N THR A 122 3.90 3.11 -22.81
CA THR A 122 5.14 3.34 -22.05
C THR A 122 5.83 4.62 -22.49
N VAL A 123 5.27 5.33 -23.48
CA VAL A 123 5.78 6.61 -23.98
C VAL A 123 5.28 7.71 -23.04
N PRO A 124 6.15 8.38 -22.26
CA PRO A 124 5.70 9.26 -21.17
C PRO A 124 4.82 10.44 -21.62
N GLU A 125 5.10 11.02 -22.79
CA GLU A 125 4.33 12.13 -23.37
C GLU A 125 2.89 11.75 -23.74
N ASP A 126 2.62 10.47 -24.03
CA ASP A 126 1.29 9.96 -24.35
C ASP A 126 0.50 9.56 -23.08
N VAL A 127 1.14 9.51 -21.91
CA VAL A 127 0.50 9.10 -20.66
C VAL A 127 -0.42 10.20 -20.14
N GLN A 128 -1.72 9.92 -20.15
CA GLN A 128 -2.79 10.80 -19.67
C GLN A 128 -3.47 10.25 -18.40
N CYS A 129 -3.34 8.96 -18.18
CA CYS A 129 -3.87 8.27 -17.01
C CYS A 129 -2.84 7.26 -16.50
N VAL A 130 -2.61 7.23 -15.19
CA VAL A 130 -1.71 6.27 -14.54
C VAL A 130 -2.53 5.38 -13.63
N GLN A 131 -2.45 4.07 -13.84
CA GLN A 131 -2.90 3.09 -12.88
C GLN A 131 -1.75 2.76 -11.93
N VAL A 132 -2.01 2.91 -10.65
CA VAL A 132 -1.09 2.52 -9.57
C VAL A 132 -1.65 1.28 -8.91
N THR A 133 -0.83 0.25 -8.75
CA THR A 133 -1.15 -0.90 -7.90
C THR A 133 -0.11 -1.05 -6.82
N ILE A 134 -0.55 -1.06 -5.56
CA ILE A 134 0.28 -1.32 -4.39
C ILE A 134 -0.06 -2.70 -3.86
N THR A 135 0.96 -3.54 -3.71
CA THR A 135 0.85 -4.89 -3.16
C THR A 135 1.55 -4.94 -1.80
N TYR A 136 0.94 -5.58 -0.82
CA TYR A 136 1.48 -5.77 0.53
C TYR A 136 1.04 -7.13 1.08
N THR A 137 1.72 -7.60 2.13
CA THR A 137 1.48 -8.94 2.70
C THR A 137 1.09 -8.91 4.16
N LEU A 138 -0.08 -9.46 4.48
CA LEU A 138 -0.56 -9.74 5.83
C LEU A 138 -0.06 -11.10 6.29
N SER A 139 0.97 -11.14 7.13
CA SER A 139 1.64 -12.38 7.56
C SER A 139 0.77 -13.30 8.43
N SER A 140 -0.28 -12.77 9.06
CA SER A 140 -1.18 -13.47 9.97
C SER A 140 -2.31 -14.24 9.26
N ARG A 141 -2.42 -14.12 7.92
CA ARG A 141 -3.58 -14.61 7.14
C ARG A 141 -3.20 -15.70 6.15
N SER A 142 -4.15 -16.60 5.89
CA SER A 142 -4.03 -17.68 4.89
C SER A 142 -3.86 -17.16 3.45
N VAL A 143 -4.49 -16.03 3.13
CA VAL A 143 -4.22 -15.26 1.92
C VAL A 143 -3.48 -13.99 2.35
N SER A 144 -2.15 -14.07 2.30
CA SER A 144 -1.28 -13.03 2.81
C SER A 144 -1.17 -11.85 1.85
N ALA A 145 -1.08 -12.08 0.54
CA ALA A 145 -0.97 -11.00 -0.44
C ALA A 145 -2.29 -10.25 -0.64
N ARG A 146 -2.21 -8.91 -0.57
CA ARG A 146 -3.30 -7.98 -0.84
C ARG A 146 -2.82 -6.90 -1.79
N SER A 147 -3.72 -6.39 -2.61
CA SER A 147 -3.43 -5.31 -3.55
C SER A 147 -4.49 -4.22 -3.51
N LEU A 148 -4.05 -2.97 -3.59
CA LEU A 148 -4.90 -1.79 -3.79
C LEU A 148 -4.56 -1.19 -5.14
N THR A 149 -5.57 -0.97 -5.97
CA THR A 149 -5.41 -0.41 -7.31
C THR A 149 -6.24 0.85 -7.46
N THR A 150 -5.67 1.87 -8.11
CA THR A 150 -6.40 3.08 -8.48
C THR A 150 -5.93 3.60 -9.83
N LYS A 151 -6.77 4.38 -10.49
CA LYS A 151 -6.45 5.12 -11.71
C LYS A 151 -6.50 6.61 -11.45
N VAL A 152 -5.50 7.34 -11.92
CA VAL A 152 -5.36 8.78 -11.74
C VAL A 152 -5.15 9.43 -13.10
N TRP A 153 -6.02 10.37 -13.42
CA TRP A 153 -5.87 11.22 -14.59
C TRP A 153 -4.93 12.38 -14.25
N ILE A 154 -3.96 12.60 -15.14
CA ILE A 154 -3.01 13.71 -15.03
C ILE A 154 -3.61 14.91 -15.77
N ARG A 155 -3.34 16.11 -15.26
CA ARG A 155 -3.86 17.33 -15.85
C ARG A 155 -2.95 17.75 -17.00
N ALA A 156 -2.93 16.98 -18.07
CA ALA A 156 -2.16 17.36 -19.25
C ALA A 156 -2.86 18.51 -19.96
N PHE A 157 -2.13 19.61 -20.15
CA PHE A 157 -2.52 20.67 -21.05
C PHE A 157 -2.13 20.24 -22.46
N ILE A 158 -3.13 19.85 -23.25
CA ILE A 158 -3.01 19.75 -24.71
C ILE A 158 -3.09 21.17 -25.28
#